data_AF-A0A515DH66-F1
#
_entry.id   AF-A0A515DH66-F1
#
_cell.length_a   1.000
_cell.length_b   1.000
_cell.length_c   1.000
_cell.angle_alpha   90.00
_cell.angle_beta   90.00
_cell.angle_gamma   90.00
#
_symmetry.space_group_name_H-M   'P 1'
#
loop_
_entity.id
_entity.type
_entity.pdbx_description
1 polymer ?
#
loop_
_entity_poly.entity_id
_entity_poly.type
_entity_poly.pdbx_seq_one_letter_code
_entity_poly.pdbx_strand_id
1 'polypeptide(L)'
;MNLRYTSGLGDLWLGWFRSPVLEVSQPRAGWDRTYDFGVVRFMPSLQVASGGFWGGGVGLETGDTWFAGAGLGRTNLRNYANLNFDPNDAWMLWGGYRWSQSRSLSLQVVRDNRQNPSQQNVHLLYRTPVADQRLLTLDLLAKTGLVDGVPIHRLGLSVTYDWHQYFVRLAYDPQVNFTPQDMWRLSVGSRF
;
A
#
# COMPACT_ATOMS: atom_id res chain seq x y z
N MET A 1 -2.18 -10.22 -12.14
CA MET A 1 -3.20 -9.38 -12.80
C MET A 1 -4.05 -8.69 -11.75
N ASN A 2 -4.48 -7.46 -11.98
CA ASN A 2 -5.42 -6.73 -11.12
C ASN A 2 -6.39 -5.93 -12.01
N LEU A 3 -7.69 -6.06 -11.76
CA LEU A 3 -8.76 -5.31 -12.41
C LEU A 3 -9.52 -4.56 -11.31
N ARG A 4 -9.72 -3.26 -11.49
CA ARG A 4 -10.42 -2.41 -10.52
C ARG A 4 -11.59 -1.71 -11.19
N TYR A 5 -12.69 -1.56 -10.44
CA TYR A 5 -13.90 -0.86 -10.83
C TYR A 5 -14.30 0.11 -9.72
N THR A 6 -14.40 1.39 -10.07
CA THR A 6 -14.79 2.47 -9.16
C THR A 6 -16.27 2.78 -9.36
N SER A 7 -17.03 2.87 -8.27
CA SER A 7 -18.46 3.15 -8.31
C SER A 7 -18.93 3.96 -7.10
N GLY A 8 -20.20 4.35 -7.09
CA GLY A 8 -20.83 4.93 -5.90
C GLY A 8 -20.89 3.99 -4.69
N LEU A 9 -20.56 2.70 -4.84
CA LEU A 9 -20.42 1.73 -3.75
C LEU A 9 -18.99 1.64 -3.19
N GLY A 10 -18.01 2.28 -3.83
CA GLY A 10 -16.58 2.16 -3.53
C GLY A 10 -15.79 1.54 -4.69
N ASP A 11 -14.53 1.24 -4.40
CA ASP A 11 -13.55 0.65 -5.31
C ASP A 11 -13.49 -0.86 -5.11
N LEU A 12 -14.05 -1.61 -6.06
CA LEU A 12 -13.93 -3.06 -6.09
C LEU A 12 -12.74 -3.46 -6.94
N TRP A 13 -11.97 -4.46 -6.51
CA TRP A 13 -10.92 -5.02 -7.35
C TRP A 13 -10.89 -6.55 -7.29
N LEU A 14 -10.51 -7.15 -8.41
CA LEU A 14 -10.24 -8.57 -8.57
C LEU A 14 -8.78 -8.75 -8.97
N GLY A 15 -8.12 -9.73 -8.36
CA GLY A 15 -6.71 -9.99 -8.57
C GLY A 15 -6.44 -11.46 -8.76
N TRP A 16 -5.38 -11.76 -9.50
CA TRP A 16 -4.80 -13.09 -9.55
C TRP A 16 -3.29 -12.99 -9.38
N PHE A 17 -2.80 -13.60 -8.31
CA PHE A 17 -1.38 -13.79 -8.05
C PHE A 17 -0.96 -15.19 -8.49
N ARG A 18 0.16 -15.28 -9.19
CA ARG A 18 0.78 -16.55 -9.56
C ARG A 18 2.29 -16.42 -9.40
N SER A 19 2.89 -17.37 -8.70
CA SER A 19 4.33 -17.55 -8.63
C SER A 19 4.66 -19.00 -8.95
N PRO A 20 5.25 -19.29 -10.12
CA PRO A 20 5.69 -20.64 -10.47
C PRO A 20 6.75 -21.17 -9.49
N VAL A 21 7.66 -20.30 -9.03
CA VAL A 21 8.77 -20.68 -8.13
C VAL A 21 8.26 -21.01 -6.73
N LEU A 22 7.23 -20.32 -6.25
CA LEU A 22 6.62 -20.62 -4.94
C LEU A 22 5.49 -21.66 -5.05
N GLU A 23 5.17 -22.12 -6.26
CA GLU A 23 4.03 -22.99 -6.55
C GLU A 23 2.69 -22.45 -6.03
N VAL A 24 2.56 -21.12 -5.93
CA VAL A 24 1.35 -20.46 -5.44
C VAL A 24 0.54 -19.88 -6.61
N SER A 25 -0.75 -20.18 -6.61
CA SER A 25 -1.76 -19.50 -7.44
C SER A 25 -2.90 -19.07 -6.53
N GLN A 26 -3.17 -17.77 -6.49
CA GLN A 26 -4.13 -17.20 -5.54
C GLN A 26 -5.03 -16.16 -6.22
N PRO A 27 -6.28 -16.53 -6.56
CA PRO A 27 -7.35 -15.57 -6.81
C PRO A 27 -7.66 -14.74 -5.57
N ARG A 28 -7.98 -13.47 -5.80
CA ARG A 28 -8.16 -12.44 -4.77
C ARG A 28 -9.25 -11.47 -5.16
N ALA A 29 -9.87 -10.88 -4.17
CA ALA A 29 -10.76 -9.76 -4.34
C ALA A 29 -10.57 -8.78 -3.19
N GLY A 30 -10.97 -7.54 -3.38
CA GLY A 30 -11.11 -6.61 -2.29
C GLY A 30 -11.96 -5.43 -2.65
N TRP A 31 -12.28 -4.67 -1.63
CA TRP A 31 -13.14 -3.53 -1.68
C TRP A 31 -12.61 -2.47 -0.72
N ASP A 32 -12.60 -1.22 -1.16
CA ASP A 32 -12.25 -0.08 -0.32
C ASP A 32 -13.18 1.09 -0.64
N ARG A 33 -13.39 1.97 0.35
CA ARG A 33 -14.22 3.16 0.19
C ARG A 33 -13.75 4.28 1.11
N THR A 34 -13.90 5.51 0.66
CA THR A 34 -13.78 6.70 1.50
C THR A 34 -15.15 7.31 1.75
N TYR A 35 -15.43 7.63 3.02
CA TYR A 35 -16.60 8.38 3.45
C TYR A 35 -16.15 9.73 4.01
N ASP A 36 -16.63 10.82 3.41
CA ASP A 36 -16.34 12.17 3.85
C ASP A 36 -17.41 12.67 4.84
N PHE A 37 -16.99 12.98 6.06
CA PHE A 37 -17.81 13.53 7.14
C PHE A 37 -17.31 14.93 7.51
N GLY A 38 -17.33 15.84 6.54
CA GLY A 38 -16.79 17.18 6.69
C GLY A 38 -15.27 17.18 6.79
N VAL A 39 -14.73 17.47 7.97
CA VAL A 39 -13.27 17.53 8.19
C VAL A 39 -12.64 16.16 8.41
N VAL A 40 -13.44 15.11 8.61
CA VAL A 40 -12.98 13.74 8.85
C VAL A 40 -13.31 12.85 7.66
N ARG A 41 -12.34 12.04 7.23
CA ARG A 41 -12.50 10.97 6.24
C ARG A 41 -12.39 9.62 6.93
N PHE A 42 -13.37 8.75 6.71
CA PHE A 42 -13.34 7.37 7.17
C PHE A 42 -13.11 6.41 6.00
N MET A 43 -12.12 5.54 6.13
CA MET A 43 -11.60 4.70 5.05
C MET A 43 -11.60 3.21 5.45
N PRO A 44 -12.74 2.51 5.34
CA PRO A 44 -12.77 1.06 5.50
C PRO A 44 -12.26 0.34 4.26
N SER A 45 -11.68 -0.85 4.49
CA SER A 45 -11.24 -1.76 3.44
C SER A 45 -11.41 -3.22 3.84
N LEU A 46 -11.63 -4.06 2.83
CA LEU A 46 -11.74 -5.51 2.95
C LEU A 46 -10.98 -6.18 1.79
N GLN A 47 -10.34 -7.29 2.08
CA GLN A 47 -9.65 -8.14 1.11
C GLN A 47 -9.89 -9.60 1.45
N VAL A 48 -10.07 -10.41 0.41
CA VAL A 48 -10.15 -11.86 0.50
C VAL A 48 -9.21 -12.51 -0.51
N ALA A 49 -8.77 -13.72 -0.18
CA ALA A 49 -8.00 -14.54 -1.10
C ALA A 49 -8.35 -16.02 -0.95
N SER A 50 -8.18 -16.78 -2.04
CA SER A 50 -8.33 -18.25 -1.99
C SER A 50 -7.41 -18.86 -0.92
N GLY A 51 -7.82 -20.00 -0.34
CA GLY A 51 -7.26 -20.53 0.91
C GLY A 51 -8.00 -20.05 2.17
N GLY A 52 -9.03 -19.21 2.00
CA GLY A 52 -9.88 -18.72 3.08
C GLY A 52 -9.28 -17.52 3.82
N PHE A 53 -8.37 -16.78 3.19
CA PHE A 53 -7.81 -15.55 3.76
C PHE A 53 -8.84 -14.43 3.75
N TRP A 54 -8.91 -13.72 4.88
CA TRP A 54 -9.66 -12.48 5.04
C TRP A 54 -8.78 -11.46 5.74
N GLY A 55 -8.71 -10.26 5.18
CA GLY A 55 -8.03 -9.11 5.76
C GLY A 55 -8.88 -7.87 5.60
N GLY A 56 -8.74 -6.92 6.51
CA GLY A 56 -9.45 -5.65 6.41
C GLY A 56 -8.81 -4.61 7.30
N GLY A 57 -9.23 -3.38 7.12
CA GLY A 57 -8.72 -2.28 7.91
C GLY A 57 -9.65 -1.09 7.93
N VAL A 58 -9.40 -0.21 8.88
CA VAL A 58 -10.08 1.07 9.03
C VAL A 58 -9.05 2.16 9.17
N GLY A 59 -9.28 3.28 8.46
CA GLY A 59 -8.50 4.50 8.58
C GLY A 59 -9.40 5.69 8.91
N LEU A 60 -8.87 6.62 9.69
CA LEU A 60 -9.44 7.93 9.92
C LEU A 60 -8.40 8.97 9.53
N GLU A 61 -8.79 9.96 8.73
CA GLU A 61 -7.97 11.13 8.41
C GLU A 61 -8.75 12.39 8.75
N THR A 62 -8.05 13.42 9.21
CA THR A 62 -8.61 14.77 9.37
C THR A 62 -7.72 15.80 8.69
N GLY A 63 -8.34 16.92 8.31
CA GLY A 63 -7.66 18.04 7.67
C GLY A 63 -7.64 17.97 6.14
N ASP A 64 -7.24 19.09 5.54
CA ASP A 64 -7.24 19.28 4.09
C ASP A 64 -5.82 19.57 3.59
N THR A 65 -5.35 20.82 3.79
CA THR A 65 -4.00 21.26 3.45
C THR A 65 -2.95 20.57 4.32
N TRP A 66 -3.03 20.76 5.64
CA TRP A 66 -2.34 19.91 6.61
C TRP A 66 -3.30 18.80 6.98
N PHE A 67 -2.81 17.57 6.94
CA PHE A 67 -3.61 16.41 7.28
C PHE A 67 -2.84 15.45 8.16
N ALA A 68 -3.59 14.71 8.96
CA ALA A 68 -3.09 13.64 9.78
C ALA A 68 -4.14 12.54 9.88
N GLY A 69 -3.69 11.30 10.01
CA GLY A 69 -4.58 10.17 10.14
C GLY A 69 -3.93 8.99 10.83
N ALA A 70 -4.79 8.06 11.22
CA ALA A 70 -4.43 6.83 11.90
C ALA A 70 -5.31 5.69 11.40
N GLY A 71 -4.76 4.48 11.42
CA GLY A 71 -5.47 3.30 10.93
C GLY A 71 -5.04 2.02 11.61
N LEU A 72 -5.86 1.00 11.43
CA LEU A 72 -5.65 -0.34 11.96
C LEU A 72 -6.02 -1.36 10.88
N GLY A 73 -5.13 -2.31 10.64
CA GLY A 73 -5.36 -3.46 9.78
C GLY A 73 -5.39 -4.77 10.59
N ARG A 74 -6.20 -5.72 10.15
CA ARG A 74 -6.32 -7.05 10.77
C ARG A 74 -6.55 -8.12 9.72
N THR A 75 -6.01 -9.30 9.96
CA THR A 75 -6.31 -10.49 9.17
C THR A 75 -6.81 -11.64 10.05
N ASN A 76 -7.37 -12.66 9.40
CA ASN A 76 -7.70 -13.93 10.03
C ASN A 76 -6.50 -14.88 10.17
N LEU A 77 -5.27 -14.39 9.95
CA LEU A 77 -4.00 -15.12 10.06
C LEU A 77 -3.84 -16.34 9.13
N ARG A 78 -4.72 -16.50 8.14
CA ARG A 78 -4.50 -17.54 7.12
C ARG A 78 -3.41 -17.12 6.15
N ASN A 79 -2.66 -18.10 5.64
CA ASN A 79 -1.60 -17.87 4.67
C ASN A 79 -2.12 -17.19 3.40
N TYR A 80 -1.38 -16.19 2.93
CA TYR A 80 -1.66 -15.46 1.70
C TYR A 80 -0.37 -14.86 1.16
N ALA A 81 -0.35 -14.53 -0.13
CA ALA A 81 0.76 -13.76 -0.70
C ALA A 81 0.60 -12.28 -0.30
N ASN A 82 1.45 -11.74 0.57
CA ASN A 82 1.40 -10.31 0.84
C ASN A 82 2.01 -9.53 -0.34
N LEU A 83 1.17 -8.73 -1.02
CA LEU A 83 1.60 -7.90 -2.14
C LEU A 83 1.74 -6.42 -1.78
N ASN A 84 1.35 -6.04 -0.56
CA ASN A 84 1.38 -4.64 -0.13
C ASN A 84 2.79 -4.21 0.30
N PHE A 85 3.72 -5.14 0.54
CA PHE A 85 5.05 -4.91 1.15
C PHE A 85 5.04 -4.38 2.58
N ASP A 86 3.91 -3.85 3.03
CA ASP A 86 3.61 -3.51 4.41
C ASP A 86 2.93 -4.65 5.18
N PRO A 87 3.13 -4.75 6.50
CA PRO A 87 2.36 -5.65 7.35
C PRO A 87 0.85 -5.34 7.29
N ASN A 88 0.01 -6.36 7.21
CA ASN A 88 -1.45 -6.20 7.15
C ASN A 88 -2.10 -6.16 8.55
N ASP A 89 -1.57 -6.90 9.52
CA ASP A 89 -1.93 -6.76 10.94
C ASP A 89 -1.07 -5.67 11.57
N ALA A 90 -1.47 -4.41 11.35
CA ALA A 90 -0.66 -3.25 11.70
C ALA A 90 -1.47 -2.13 12.33
N TRP A 91 -0.81 -1.26 13.09
CA TRP A 91 -1.26 0.12 13.24
C TRP A 91 -0.53 0.99 12.22
N MET A 92 -1.20 2.05 11.80
CA MET A 92 -0.70 3.00 10.82
C MET A 92 -0.90 4.42 11.33
N LEU A 93 0.10 5.28 11.10
CA LEU A 93 -0.01 6.72 11.27
C LEU A 93 0.45 7.38 9.98
N TRP A 94 -0.22 8.44 9.56
CA TRP A 94 0.24 9.22 8.43
C TRP A 94 -0.12 10.69 8.60
N GLY A 95 0.57 11.53 7.84
CA GLY A 95 0.25 12.94 7.77
C GLY A 95 1.14 13.65 6.77
N GLY A 96 0.80 14.89 6.46
CA GLY A 96 1.54 15.62 5.46
C GLY A 96 0.90 16.94 5.08
N TYR A 97 1.37 17.43 3.93
CA TYR A 97 0.97 18.69 3.36
C TYR A 97 0.52 18.50 1.91
N ARG A 98 -0.61 19.11 1.55
CA ARG A 98 -1.16 19.16 0.20
C ARG A 98 -1.09 20.59 -0.31
N TRP A 99 -0.22 20.84 -1.30
CA TRP A 99 -0.19 22.12 -2.02
C TRP A 99 -1.33 22.23 -3.03
N SER A 100 -1.73 21.09 -3.62
CA SER A 100 -2.84 20.99 -4.55
C SER A 100 -3.33 19.55 -4.62
N GLN A 101 -4.39 19.31 -5.41
CA GLN A 101 -4.88 17.95 -5.68
C GLN A 101 -3.84 17.04 -6.35
N SER A 102 -2.79 17.60 -6.99
CA SER A 102 -1.75 16.84 -7.70
C SER A 102 -0.36 16.99 -7.09
N ARG A 103 -0.20 17.82 -6.04
CA ARG A 103 1.08 18.03 -5.35
C ARG A 103 0.94 17.87 -3.85
N SER A 104 1.62 16.88 -3.29
CA SER A 104 1.60 16.58 -1.85
C SER A 104 2.87 15.90 -1.38
N LEU A 105 3.18 16.08 -0.10
CA LEU A 105 4.25 15.39 0.61
C LEU A 105 3.63 14.75 1.85
N SER A 106 3.88 13.48 2.09
CA SER A 106 3.36 12.77 3.25
C SER A 106 4.36 11.79 3.82
N LEU A 107 4.31 11.64 5.14
CA LEU A 107 4.98 10.58 5.87
C LEU A 107 3.93 9.56 6.30
N GLN A 108 4.26 8.28 6.20
CA GLN A 108 3.45 7.19 6.72
C GLN A 108 4.33 6.21 7.49
N VAL A 109 3.84 5.75 8.63
CA VAL A 109 4.44 4.68 9.43
C VAL A 109 3.47 3.52 9.46
N VAL A 110 3.95 2.33 9.13
CA VAL A 110 3.22 1.08 9.26
C VAL A 110 4.02 0.15 10.14
N ARG A 111 3.43 -0.32 11.23
CA ARG A 111 4.10 -1.23 12.17
C ARG A 111 3.20 -2.42 12.47
N ASP A 112 3.74 -3.61 12.28
CA ASP A 112 3.08 -4.84 12.71
C ASP A 112 2.84 -4.76 14.22
N ASN A 113 1.63 -5.10 14.66
CA ASN A 113 1.25 -5.03 16.06
C ASN A 113 0.68 -6.35 16.56
N ARG A 114 1.03 -7.45 15.89
CA ARG A 114 0.51 -8.78 16.19
C ARG A 114 1.60 -9.85 16.11
N GLN A 115 1.97 -10.30 14.91
CA GLN A 115 2.86 -11.46 14.77
C GLN A 115 4.33 -11.07 14.84
N ASN A 116 4.68 -9.86 14.39
CA ASN A 116 6.08 -9.46 14.26
C ASN A 116 6.27 -8.00 14.69
N PRO A 117 6.07 -7.65 15.97
CA PRO A 117 6.03 -6.26 16.44
C PRO A 117 7.34 -5.45 16.27
N SER A 118 8.41 -6.11 15.86
CA SER A 118 9.67 -5.47 15.45
C SER A 118 9.61 -4.90 14.03
N GLN A 119 8.72 -5.38 13.16
CA GLN A 119 8.61 -5.01 11.76
C GLN A 119 7.92 -3.65 11.61
N GLN A 120 8.64 -2.70 11.00
CA GLN A 120 8.16 -1.36 10.73
C GLN A 120 8.67 -0.86 9.38
N ASN A 121 7.76 -0.26 8.63
CA ASN A 121 8.04 0.48 7.41
C ASN A 121 7.70 1.95 7.62
N VAL A 122 8.57 2.85 7.16
CA VAL A 122 8.33 4.29 7.12
C VAL A 122 8.45 4.75 5.67
N HIS A 123 7.41 5.40 5.18
CA HIS A 123 7.32 5.89 3.81
C HIS A 123 7.38 7.41 3.81
N LEU A 124 8.21 7.97 2.94
CA LEU A 124 8.15 9.37 2.54
C LEU A 124 7.65 9.43 1.10
N LEU A 125 6.38 9.83 0.94
CA LEU A 125 5.74 9.91 -0.36
C LEU A 125 5.69 11.35 -0.84
N TYR A 126 6.24 11.58 -2.03
CA TYR A 126 6.14 12.85 -2.72
C TYR A 126 5.44 12.68 -4.06
N ARG A 127 4.36 13.42 -4.25
CA ARG A 127 3.57 13.44 -5.46
C ARG A 127 3.66 14.83 -6.08
N THR A 128 3.98 14.93 -7.36
CA THR A 128 4.08 16.22 -8.06
C THR A 128 3.67 16.12 -9.52
N PRO A 129 3.02 17.16 -10.08
CA PRO A 129 2.90 17.28 -11.52
C PRO A 129 4.28 17.52 -12.16
N VAL A 130 4.43 17.09 -13.41
CA VAL A 130 5.65 17.32 -14.21
C VAL A 130 5.35 18.24 -15.41
N ALA A 131 4.52 17.79 -16.37
CA ALA A 131 4.03 18.55 -17.52
C ALA A 131 2.76 17.88 -18.08
N ASP A 132 1.92 18.56 -18.86
CA ASP A 132 0.82 17.95 -19.66
C ASP A 132 -0.03 16.90 -18.93
N GLN A 133 -0.53 17.22 -17.72
CA GLN A 133 -1.32 16.30 -16.88
C GLN A 133 -0.59 15.01 -16.46
N ARG A 134 0.73 14.94 -16.62
CA ARG A 134 1.58 13.85 -16.14
C ARG A 134 1.91 14.05 -14.67
N LEU A 135 2.01 12.93 -13.98
CA LEU A 135 2.21 12.88 -12.55
C LEU A 135 3.37 11.96 -12.21
N LEU A 136 4.23 12.43 -11.31
CA LEU A 136 5.30 11.64 -10.72
C LEU A 136 4.96 11.39 -9.24
N THR A 137 5.04 10.13 -8.82
CA THR A 137 4.98 9.74 -7.41
C THR A 137 6.27 9.03 -7.03
N LEU A 138 6.96 9.56 -6.03
CA LEU A 138 8.15 8.99 -5.41
C LEU A 138 7.77 8.50 -4.02
N ASP A 139 8.24 7.31 -3.66
CA ASP A 139 8.05 6.70 -2.34
C ASP A 139 9.40 6.15 -1.87
N LEU A 140 9.99 6.81 -0.88
CA LEU A 140 11.19 6.34 -0.19
C LEU A 140 10.76 5.51 1.02
N LEU A 141 11.17 4.26 1.04
CA LEU A 141 10.88 3.32 2.11
C LEU A 141 12.10 3.19 3.02
N ALA A 142 11.92 3.41 4.33
CA ALA A 142 12.85 2.97 5.36
C ALA A 142 12.24 1.79 6.12
N LYS A 143 12.91 0.64 6.05
CA LYS A 143 12.46 -0.62 6.66
C LYS A 143 13.35 -0.98 7.84
N THR A 144 12.73 -1.31 8.97
CA THR A 144 13.40 -1.78 10.19
C THR A 144 12.67 -2.98 10.77
N GLY A 145 13.42 -3.95 11.29
CA GLY A 145 12.82 -5.13 11.93
C GLY A 145 13.81 -6.26 12.09
N LEU A 146 13.30 -7.49 12.17
CA LEU A 146 14.10 -8.70 12.22
C LEU A 146 13.84 -9.56 10.97
N VAL A 147 14.91 -10.09 10.39
CA VAL A 147 14.86 -11.14 9.35
C VAL A 147 15.73 -12.27 9.85
N ASP A 148 15.15 -13.46 10.01
CA ASP A 148 15.81 -14.64 10.60
C ASP A 148 16.50 -14.34 11.95
N GLY A 149 15.87 -13.51 12.77
CA GLY A 149 16.38 -13.08 14.08
C GLY A 149 17.47 -11.99 14.02
N VAL A 150 17.92 -11.59 12.83
CA VAL A 150 18.94 -10.55 12.64
C VAL A 150 18.27 -9.18 12.44
N PRO A 151 18.69 -8.15 13.19
CA PRO A 151 18.22 -6.78 12.96
C PRO A 151 18.56 -6.26 11.57
N ILE A 152 17.60 -5.59 10.95
CA ILE A 152 17.76 -4.98 9.63
C ILE A 152 17.43 -3.49 9.64
N HIS A 153 18.17 -2.75 8.82
CA HIS A 153 17.90 -1.37 8.43
C HIS A 153 18.11 -1.29 6.92
N ARG A 154 17.06 -1.00 6.17
CA ARG A 154 17.08 -1.00 4.70
C ARG A 154 16.35 0.18 4.11
N LEU A 155 16.76 0.55 2.91
CA LEU A 155 16.14 1.60 2.12
C LEU A 155 15.63 1.03 0.79
N GLY A 156 14.35 1.24 0.53
CA GLY A 156 13.68 0.94 -0.73
C GLY A 156 13.25 2.21 -1.46
N LEU A 157 12.91 2.06 -2.73
CA LEU A 157 12.41 3.15 -3.56
C LEU A 157 11.35 2.64 -4.50
N SER A 158 10.28 3.41 -4.64
CA SER A 158 9.29 3.23 -5.69
C SER A 158 9.08 4.53 -6.46
N VAL A 159 9.04 4.41 -7.78
CA VAL A 159 8.76 5.51 -8.71
C VAL A 159 7.56 5.12 -9.56
N THR A 160 6.53 5.97 -9.57
CA THR A 160 5.35 5.83 -10.43
C THR A 160 5.25 7.03 -11.35
N TYR A 161 5.03 6.77 -12.63
CA TYR A 161 4.79 7.79 -13.63
C TYR A 161 3.46 7.51 -14.32
N ASP A 162 2.54 8.47 -14.22
CA ASP A 162 1.23 8.43 -14.87
C ASP A 162 1.22 9.38 -16.08
N TRP A 163 0.73 8.88 -17.22
CA TRP A 163 0.52 9.67 -18.43
C TRP A 163 -0.82 9.33 -19.08
N HIS A 164 -1.69 10.33 -19.25
CA HIS A 164 -3.05 10.13 -19.76
C HIS A 164 -3.76 9.01 -18.98
N GLN A 165 -4.25 7.97 -19.66
CA GLN A 165 -4.86 6.83 -19.02
C GLN A 165 -3.88 5.75 -18.55
N TYR A 166 -2.58 5.86 -18.80
CA TYR A 166 -1.61 4.81 -18.51
C TYR A 166 -0.73 5.13 -17.30
N PHE A 167 -0.16 4.09 -16.70
CA PHE A 167 0.88 4.24 -15.68
C PHE A 167 1.94 3.15 -15.77
N VAL A 168 3.13 3.50 -15.28
CA VAL A 168 4.23 2.57 -15.01
C VAL A 168 4.74 2.83 -13.59
N ARG A 169 5.00 1.75 -12.86
CA ARG A 169 5.61 1.79 -11.53
C ARG A 169 6.76 0.81 -11.47
N LEU A 170 7.91 1.28 -11.00
CA LEU A 170 9.06 0.44 -10.65
C LEU A 170 9.32 0.59 -9.16
N ALA A 171 9.40 -0.53 -8.46
CA ALA A 171 9.72 -0.57 -7.04
C ALA A 171 10.88 -1.53 -6.76
N TYR A 172 11.79 -1.11 -5.90
CA TYR A 172 12.80 -1.95 -5.26
C TYR A 172 12.47 -2.04 -3.77
N ASP A 173 12.17 -3.25 -3.31
CA ASP A 173 11.93 -3.56 -1.90
C ASP A 173 13.01 -4.54 -1.40
N PRO A 174 13.99 -4.07 -0.62
CA PRO A 174 14.97 -4.95 0.00
C PRO A 174 14.32 -5.77 1.10
N GLN A 175 14.70 -7.05 1.22
CA GLN A 175 14.14 -7.98 2.20
C GLN A 175 12.62 -7.95 2.20
N VAL A 176 12.06 -8.27 1.02
CA VAL A 176 10.64 -8.18 0.70
C VAL A 176 9.80 -8.94 1.71
N ASN A 177 8.74 -8.30 2.24
CA ASN A 177 7.91 -8.86 3.30
C ASN A 177 8.72 -9.42 4.51
N PHE A 178 9.88 -8.82 4.83
CA PHE A 178 10.79 -9.26 5.88
C PHE A 178 11.34 -10.68 5.68
N THR A 179 11.55 -11.07 4.43
CA THR A 179 12.27 -12.28 4.04
C THR A 179 13.73 -11.96 3.68
N PRO A 180 14.63 -12.95 3.54
CA PRO A 180 16.00 -12.72 3.08
C PRO A 180 16.14 -12.24 1.62
N GLN A 181 15.05 -12.22 0.84
CA GLN A 181 15.08 -11.93 -0.59
C GLN A 181 14.81 -10.45 -0.87
N ASP A 182 15.52 -9.88 -1.83
CA ASP A 182 15.19 -8.58 -2.39
C ASP A 182 14.24 -8.72 -3.57
N MET A 183 13.39 -7.72 -3.81
CA MET A 183 12.43 -7.74 -4.92
C MET A 183 12.49 -6.46 -5.75
N TRP A 184 12.58 -6.65 -7.07
CA TRP A 184 12.17 -5.65 -8.05
C TRP A 184 10.76 -5.95 -8.52
N ARG A 185 9.91 -4.93 -8.59
CA ARG A 185 8.54 -5.04 -9.11
C ARG A 185 8.30 -3.97 -10.16
N LEU A 186 8.05 -4.42 -11.39
CA LEU A 186 7.49 -3.61 -12.46
C LEU A 186 5.97 -3.80 -12.49
N SER A 187 5.23 -2.70 -12.58
CA SER A 187 3.78 -2.68 -12.78
C SER A 187 3.43 -1.74 -13.91
N VAL A 188 2.55 -2.17 -14.79
CA VAL A 188 2.01 -1.38 -15.90
C VAL A 188 0.49 -1.53 -15.92
N GLY A 189 -0.22 -0.49 -16.32
CA GLY A 189 -1.67 -0.55 -16.43
C GLY A 189 -2.28 0.62 -17.18
N SER A 190 -3.58 0.50 -17.43
CA SER A 190 -4.42 1.52 -18.07
C SER A 190 -5.68 1.73 -17.23
N ARG A 191 -6.17 2.97 -17.25
CA ARG A 191 -7.49 3.41 -16.79
C ARG A 191 -8.39 3.53 -18.02
N PHE A 192 -9.69 3.30 -17.88
CA PHE A 192 -10.66 3.37 -18.96
C PHE A 192 -12.05 3.64 -18.40
#